data_AF-A0A8T0FCR4-F1
#
_entry.id   AF-A0A8T0FCR4-F1
#
_cell.length_a   1.000
_cell.length_b   1.000
_cell.length_c   1.000
_cell.angle_alpha   90.00
_cell.angle_beta   90.00
_cell.angle_gamma   90.00
#
_symmetry.space_group_name_H-M   'P 1'
#
loop_
_entity.id
_entity.type
_entity.pdbx_description
1 polymer ?
#
loop_
_entity_poly.entity_id
_entity_poly.type
_entity_poly.pdbx_seq_one_letter_code
_entity_poly.pdbx_strand_id
1 'polypeptide(L)'
;MIGSFLPFLSCALREELNVVCRNSDVYPVKRMVVPKDKVSWSVPWPDYAPPNYSAPHLSNASWADPDITDAKFKPKWNEDDDGIDRRSYDQNETIKYNVIDGCPLNTKGRTGLSGRGRLGRWGPNHAGDAIVTRWKYLNGVKQLDAESGLPILQFIAILRKDCNKWAIPGGFVAVASKYKKERKK
;
A
#
# COMPACT_ATOMS: atom_id res chain seq x y z
N MET A 1 -24.55 26.87 22.16
CA MET A 1 -24.17 25.62 22.84
C MET A 1 -23.61 24.67 21.79
N ILE A 2 -22.30 24.44 21.87
CA ILE A 2 -21.50 23.69 20.90
C ILE A 2 -21.69 22.21 21.21
N GLY A 3 -22.32 21.46 20.29
CA GLY A 3 -22.52 20.03 20.42
C GLY A 3 -21.22 19.29 20.11
N SER A 4 -20.59 18.73 21.14
CA SER A 4 -19.45 17.84 21.04
C SER A 4 -19.82 16.57 20.27
N PHE A 5 -19.32 16.44 19.03
CA PHE A 5 -19.32 15.17 18.31
C PHE A 5 -18.37 14.20 19.03
N LEU A 6 -18.93 13.08 19.48
CA LEU A 6 -18.23 11.97 20.12
C LEU A 6 -17.12 11.42 19.20
N PRO A 7 -15.87 11.24 19.67
CA PRO A 7 -14.81 10.59 18.89
C PRO A 7 -14.92 9.06 18.91
N PHE A 8 -15.99 8.50 19.49
CA PHE A 8 -16.08 7.08 19.84
C PHE A 8 -16.37 6.13 18.66
N LEU A 9 -16.69 6.63 17.46
CA LEU A 9 -16.86 5.76 16.28
C LEU A 9 -15.55 5.44 15.53
N SER A 10 -14.43 6.06 15.88
CA SER A 10 -13.13 5.86 15.19
C SER A 10 -12.40 4.57 15.61
N CYS A 11 -12.70 4.03 16.79
CA CYS A 11 -11.89 2.96 17.39
C CYS A 11 -12.36 1.54 17.01
N ALA A 12 -13.65 1.31 16.77
CA ALA A 12 -14.21 -0.04 16.59
C ALA A 12 -13.93 -0.69 15.21
N LEU A 13 -13.44 0.07 14.23
CA LEU A 13 -13.01 -0.46 12.92
C LEU A 13 -11.49 -0.76 12.85
N ARG A 14 -10.74 -0.59 13.95
CA ARG A 14 -9.28 -0.75 13.99
C ARG A 14 -8.76 -2.16 14.33
N GLU A 15 -9.61 -3.16 14.52
CA GLU A 15 -9.18 -4.43 15.16
C GLU A 15 -8.87 -5.63 14.26
N GLU A 16 -8.69 -5.44 12.95
CA GLU A 16 -8.07 -6.47 12.12
C GLU A 16 -6.87 -5.91 11.36
N LEU A 17 -5.82 -5.55 12.12
CA LEU A 17 -4.52 -5.16 11.56
C LEU A 17 -4.11 -6.16 10.48
N ASN A 18 -3.81 -5.63 9.29
CA ASN A 18 -3.12 -6.26 8.16
C ASN A 18 -3.54 -7.70 7.78
N VAL A 19 -4.81 -8.12 8.02
CA VAL A 19 -5.25 -9.52 7.82
C VAL A 19 -4.96 -10.06 6.41
N VAL A 20 -5.23 -9.27 5.37
CA VAL A 20 -4.92 -9.64 3.98
C VAL A 20 -3.42 -9.91 3.79
N CYS A 21 -2.56 -9.15 4.47
CA CYS A 21 -1.10 -9.29 4.40
C CYS A 21 -0.58 -10.56 5.07
N ARG A 22 -1.42 -11.30 5.82
CA ARG A 22 -1.06 -12.56 6.49
C ARG A 22 -1.55 -13.80 5.74
N ASN A 23 -2.20 -13.63 4.58
CA ASN A 23 -2.61 -14.75 3.73
C ASN A 23 -1.40 -15.38 3.01
N SER A 24 -1.28 -16.71 3.08
CA SER A 24 -0.20 -17.48 2.46
C SER A 24 -0.43 -17.84 0.99
N ASP A 25 -1.68 -17.85 0.51
CA ASP A 25 -2.03 -18.42 -0.81
C ASP A 25 -1.52 -17.61 -2.01
N VAL A 26 -0.98 -16.42 -1.76
CA VAL A 26 -0.48 -15.48 -2.76
C VAL A 26 1.01 -15.68 -3.11
N TYR A 27 1.74 -16.49 -2.35
CA TYR A 27 3.19 -16.71 -2.52
C TYR A 27 3.52 -18.21 -2.61
N PRO A 28 4.61 -18.59 -3.29
CA PRO A 28 5.07 -19.99 -3.33
C PRO A 28 5.68 -20.46 -2.00
N VAL A 29 5.77 -19.58 -1.00
CA VAL A 29 6.28 -19.87 0.34
C VAL A 29 5.17 -19.59 1.35
N LYS A 30 4.95 -20.53 2.28
CA LYS A 30 3.99 -20.36 3.37
C LYS A 30 4.51 -19.35 4.38
N ARG A 31 3.65 -18.42 4.80
CA ARG A 31 3.97 -17.47 5.86
C ARG A 31 4.00 -18.18 7.21
N MET A 32 4.85 -17.72 8.12
CA MET A 32 4.74 -18.06 9.54
C MET A 32 3.40 -17.54 10.06
N VAL A 33 2.64 -18.38 10.77
CA VAL A 33 1.37 -17.96 11.37
C VAL A 33 1.64 -16.89 12.42
N VAL A 34 0.97 -15.74 12.29
CA VAL A 34 1.06 -14.62 13.23
C VAL A 34 -0.24 -14.54 14.04
N PRO A 35 -0.23 -14.96 15.33
CA PRO A 35 -1.35 -14.78 16.24
C PRO A 35 -1.79 -13.31 16.32
N LYS A 36 -3.09 -13.07 16.54
CA LYS A 36 -3.67 -11.71 16.54
C LYS A 36 -2.97 -10.78 17.55
N ASP A 37 -2.66 -11.30 18.74
CA ASP A 37 -1.95 -10.61 19.83
C ASP A 37 -0.45 -10.37 19.55
N LYS A 38 0.12 -11.02 18.53
CA LYS A 38 1.53 -10.92 18.15
C LYS A 38 1.77 -10.09 16.89
N VAL A 39 0.73 -9.51 16.28
CA VAL A 39 0.84 -8.68 15.08
C VAL A 39 1.67 -7.42 15.35
N SER A 40 1.46 -6.75 16.48
CA SER A 40 2.19 -5.51 16.79
C SER A 40 3.67 -5.77 17.06
N TRP A 41 4.55 -4.99 16.42
CA TRP A 41 6.00 -5.01 16.69
C TRP A 41 6.35 -4.67 18.13
N SER A 42 5.50 -3.90 18.84
CA SER A 42 5.71 -3.57 20.26
C SER A 42 5.62 -4.78 21.18
N VAL A 43 4.98 -5.86 20.74
CA VAL A 43 4.90 -7.11 21.49
C VAL A 43 6.17 -7.91 21.24
N PRO A 44 6.96 -8.23 22.29
CA PRO A 44 8.13 -9.08 22.15
C PRO A 44 7.74 -10.47 21.63
N TRP A 45 8.52 -10.95 20.68
CA TRP A 45 8.40 -12.29 20.14
C TRP A 45 9.76 -12.77 19.61
N PRO A 46 10.66 -13.24 20.51
CA PRO A 46 12.01 -13.66 20.14
C PRO A 46 12.04 -14.78 19.09
N ASP A 47 11.07 -15.69 19.15
CA ASP A 47 10.97 -16.83 18.22
C ASP A 47 10.37 -16.46 16.86
N TYR A 48 10.11 -15.17 16.60
CA TYR A 48 9.58 -14.71 15.32
C TYR A 48 10.64 -14.79 14.22
N ALA A 49 10.69 -15.93 13.53
CA ALA A 49 11.60 -16.22 12.44
C ALA A 49 10.83 -16.51 11.14
N PRO A 50 10.25 -15.49 10.48
CA PRO A 50 9.49 -15.70 9.26
C PRO A 50 10.42 -16.11 8.10
N PRO A 51 9.98 -17.01 7.20
CA PRO A 51 10.76 -17.33 6.02
C PRO A 51 10.99 -16.09 5.15
N ASN A 52 12.14 -16.06 4.47
CA ASN A 52 12.49 -14.99 3.55
C ASN A 52 12.08 -15.36 2.12
N TYR A 53 11.36 -14.46 1.46
CA TYR A 53 11.01 -14.63 0.06
C TYR A 53 11.03 -13.30 -0.69
N SER A 54 11.80 -13.26 -1.78
CA SER A 54 11.75 -12.22 -2.82
C SER A 54 11.65 -12.92 -4.18
N ALA A 55 10.74 -12.48 -5.03
CA ALA A 55 10.44 -13.14 -6.29
C ALA A 55 11.64 -13.07 -7.25
N PRO A 56 11.99 -14.17 -7.95
CA PRO A 56 13.19 -14.21 -8.79
C PRO A 56 13.27 -13.13 -9.87
N HIS A 57 12.12 -12.72 -10.43
CA HIS A 57 12.09 -11.69 -11.48
C HIS A 57 12.55 -10.30 -10.99
N LEU A 58 12.64 -10.07 -9.68
CA LEU A 58 13.10 -8.79 -9.13
C LEU A 58 14.59 -8.55 -9.38
N SER A 59 15.42 -9.60 -9.48
CA SER A 59 16.88 -9.45 -9.63
C SER A 59 17.28 -8.77 -10.95
N ASN A 60 16.44 -8.90 -11.98
CA ASN A 60 16.70 -8.39 -13.33
C ASN A 60 15.81 -7.19 -13.69
N ALA A 61 14.99 -6.72 -12.75
CA ALA A 61 14.03 -5.66 -12.98
C ALA A 61 14.67 -4.29 -12.72
N SER A 62 14.74 -3.43 -13.74
CA SER A 62 15.24 -2.05 -13.62
C SER A 62 14.42 -1.16 -12.67
N TRP A 63 13.17 -1.55 -12.40
CA TRP A 63 12.26 -0.88 -11.46
C TRP A 63 12.34 -1.44 -10.03
N ALA A 64 13.11 -2.50 -9.78
CA ALA A 64 13.29 -3.06 -8.45
C ALA A 64 14.55 -2.49 -7.81
N ASP A 65 14.56 -2.43 -6.48
CA ASP A 65 15.77 -2.17 -5.72
C ASP A 65 16.73 -3.37 -5.83
N PRO A 66 18.05 -3.16 -5.67
CA PRO A 66 18.98 -4.24 -5.37
C PRO A 66 18.59 -5.04 -4.13
N ASP A 67 19.28 -6.17 -3.92
CA ASP A 67 19.14 -6.89 -2.66
C ASP A 67 19.67 -6.08 -1.48
N ILE A 68 19.11 -6.29 -0.29
CA ILE A 68 19.51 -5.54 0.90
C ILE A 68 20.96 -5.84 1.31
N THR A 69 21.49 -7.01 0.93
CA THR A 69 22.88 -7.38 1.22
C THR A 69 23.88 -6.78 0.21
N ASP A 70 23.43 -6.10 -0.84
CA ASP A 70 24.33 -5.44 -1.78
C ASP A 70 25.02 -4.25 -1.11
N ALA A 71 26.35 -4.32 -0.98
CA ALA A 71 27.16 -3.28 -0.35
C ALA A 71 27.08 -1.90 -1.06
N LYS A 72 26.68 -1.87 -2.33
CA LYS A 72 26.47 -0.63 -3.10
C LYS A 72 25.07 -0.05 -2.88
N PHE A 73 24.14 -0.84 -2.37
CA PHE A 73 22.78 -0.39 -2.09
C PHE A 73 22.75 0.34 -0.74
N LYS A 74 22.74 1.67 -0.80
CA LYS A 74 22.72 2.56 0.37
C LYS A 74 21.47 3.44 0.36
N PRO A 75 20.29 2.85 0.55
CA PRO A 75 19.02 3.57 0.47
C PRO A 75 18.88 4.60 1.57
N LYS A 76 18.29 5.73 1.20
CA LYS A 76 17.90 6.81 2.10
C LYS A 76 16.50 6.56 2.67
N TRP A 77 16.42 5.85 3.78
CA TRP A 77 15.13 5.46 4.37
C TRP A 77 14.35 6.65 4.94
N ASN A 78 13.01 6.57 4.87
CA ASN A 78 12.09 7.60 5.35
C ASN A 78 12.25 8.99 4.69
N GLU A 79 12.84 9.06 3.49
CA GLU A 79 13.03 10.30 2.73
C GLU A 79 12.93 10.08 1.20
N ASP A 80 13.11 11.14 0.41
CA ASP A 80 13.26 11.02 -1.05
C ASP A 80 14.68 10.54 -1.38
N ASP A 81 14.78 9.37 -1.99
CA ASP A 81 16.02 8.72 -2.38
C ASP A 81 16.25 8.89 -3.88
N ASP A 82 16.60 10.12 -4.28
CA ASP A 82 16.93 10.49 -5.65
C ASP A 82 15.80 10.17 -6.64
N GLY A 83 14.57 10.55 -6.27
CA GLY A 83 13.35 10.32 -7.06
C GLY A 83 12.63 9.00 -6.77
N ILE A 84 13.14 8.20 -5.83
CA ILE A 84 12.42 7.09 -5.21
C ILE A 84 11.91 7.59 -3.86
N ASP A 85 10.60 7.83 -3.76
CA ASP A 85 10.00 8.22 -2.47
C ASP A 85 9.97 7.01 -1.54
N ARG A 86 10.80 7.06 -0.48
CA ARG A 86 10.86 6.01 0.55
C ARG A 86 10.11 6.42 1.82
N ARG A 87 9.31 7.49 1.81
CA ARG A 87 8.46 7.89 2.94
C ARG A 87 7.20 7.03 3.00
N SER A 88 6.71 6.77 4.21
CA SER A 88 5.41 6.13 4.38
C SER A 88 4.36 7.18 4.75
N TYR A 89 3.11 6.98 4.33
CA TYR A 89 2.02 7.91 4.55
C TYR A 89 0.84 7.22 5.22
N ASP A 90 0.21 7.90 6.19
CA ASP A 90 -1.05 7.51 6.80
C ASP A 90 -1.91 8.76 6.98
N GLN A 91 -3.14 8.75 6.44
CA GLN A 91 -4.10 9.87 6.54
C GLN A 91 -3.50 11.26 6.23
N ASN A 92 -2.72 11.35 5.15
CA ASN A 92 -1.99 12.55 4.69
C ASN A 92 -0.76 12.97 5.51
N GLU A 93 -0.42 12.24 6.56
CA GLU A 93 0.80 12.49 7.35
C GLU A 93 1.91 11.54 6.93
N THR A 94 3.15 12.04 6.97
CA THR A 94 4.32 11.16 6.82
C THR A 94 4.56 10.43 8.13
N ILE A 95 4.60 9.10 8.08
CA ILE A 95 4.93 8.23 9.21
C ILE A 95 6.31 7.60 9.01
N LYS A 96 7.07 7.47 10.09
CA LYS A 96 8.36 6.79 10.07
C LYS A 96 8.20 5.30 10.30
N TYR A 97 8.96 4.50 9.56
CA TYR A 97 9.16 3.08 9.85
C TYR A 97 10.55 2.85 10.42
N ASN A 98 10.65 1.83 11.28
CA ASN A 98 11.91 1.35 11.80
C ASN A 98 12.64 0.51 10.75
N VAL A 99 13.97 0.52 10.82
CA VAL A 99 14.85 -0.27 9.96
C VAL A 99 15.68 -1.16 10.88
N ILE A 100 15.63 -2.47 10.66
CA ILE A 100 16.38 -3.48 11.43
C ILE A 100 17.18 -4.29 10.43
N ASP A 101 18.50 -4.42 10.67
CA ASP A 101 19.44 -5.11 9.78
C ASP A 101 19.33 -4.64 8.32
N GLY A 102 19.20 -3.31 8.15
CA GLY A 102 19.01 -2.67 6.85
C GLY A 102 17.60 -2.79 6.26
N CYS A 103 16.74 -3.67 6.79
CA CYS A 103 15.40 -3.91 6.27
C CYS A 103 14.33 -3.01 6.92
N PRO A 104 13.49 -2.29 6.13
CA PRO A 104 12.31 -1.60 6.63
C PRO A 104 11.27 -2.55 7.25
N LEU A 105 10.76 -2.21 8.44
CA LEU A 105 9.62 -2.91 9.05
C LEU A 105 8.29 -2.33 8.55
N ASN A 106 7.32 -3.21 8.32
CA ASN A 106 5.96 -2.79 7.99
C ASN A 106 5.32 -2.02 9.15
N THR A 107 4.87 -0.79 8.90
CA THR A 107 4.26 0.10 9.91
C THR A 107 2.97 -0.47 10.52
N LYS A 108 2.35 -1.46 9.88
CA LYS A 108 1.12 -2.13 10.35
C LYS A 108 1.36 -3.51 10.97
N GLY A 109 2.61 -3.85 11.30
CA GLY A 109 2.94 -5.04 12.09
C GLY A 109 3.50 -6.23 11.31
N ARG A 110 3.72 -7.33 12.02
CA ARG A 110 4.23 -8.61 11.50
C ARG A 110 3.27 -9.20 10.46
N THR A 111 3.85 -9.82 9.43
CA THR A 111 3.09 -10.45 8.34
C THR A 111 3.41 -11.93 8.14
N GLY A 112 4.38 -12.48 8.88
CA GLY A 112 4.81 -13.87 8.75
C GLY A 112 5.72 -14.15 7.54
N LEU A 113 6.18 -13.12 6.83
CA LEU A 113 7.13 -13.25 5.72
C LEU A 113 8.15 -12.11 5.79
N SER A 114 9.43 -12.42 5.59
CA SER A 114 10.49 -11.43 5.36
C SER A 114 10.86 -11.37 3.87
N GLY A 115 11.66 -10.38 3.49
CA GLY A 115 11.94 -10.08 2.08
C GLY A 115 10.85 -9.23 1.42
N ARG A 116 10.93 -9.08 0.09
CA ARG A 116 10.07 -8.15 -0.67
C ARG A 116 8.80 -8.80 -1.22
N GLY A 117 8.69 -10.12 -1.18
CA GLY A 117 7.63 -10.82 -1.89
C GLY A 117 7.71 -10.56 -3.39
N ARG A 118 6.72 -9.85 -3.95
CA ARG A 118 6.68 -9.46 -5.38
C ARG A 118 6.88 -7.95 -5.57
N LEU A 119 7.16 -7.21 -4.50
CA LEU A 119 7.29 -5.75 -4.54
C LEU A 119 8.70 -5.37 -4.98
N GLY A 120 8.82 -4.31 -5.76
CA GLY A 120 10.10 -3.86 -6.31
C GLY A 120 10.96 -3.16 -5.27
N ARG A 121 10.32 -2.34 -4.44
CA ARG A 121 11.01 -1.51 -3.45
C ARG A 121 11.01 -2.16 -2.08
N TRP A 122 12.11 -1.99 -1.36
CA TRP A 122 12.13 -2.21 0.08
C TRP A 122 11.35 -1.09 0.79
N GLY A 123 10.50 -1.45 1.75
CA GLY A 123 9.62 -0.50 2.43
C GLY A 123 8.38 -0.13 1.59
N PRO A 124 7.96 1.14 1.55
CA PRO A 124 6.74 1.55 0.85
C PRO A 124 6.85 1.36 -0.68
N ASN A 125 5.75 0.92 -1.30
CA ASN A 125 5.60 0.81 -2.75
C ASN A 125 4.36 1.62 -3.15
N HIS A 126 4.55 2.85 -3.64
CA HIS A 126 3.45 3.78 -3.89
C HIS A 126 2.63 3.41 -5.13
N ALA A 127 1.33 3.54 -5.01
CA ALA A 127 0.36 3.44 -6.09
C ALA A 127 -0.58 4.65 -6.06
N GLY A 128 -1.12 5.00 -7.21
CA GLY A 128 -2.13 6.05 -7.35
C GLY A 128 -3.39 5.49 -7.99
N ASP A 129 -4.54 5.81 -7.40
CA ASP A 129 -5.86 5.41 -7.87
C ASP A 129 -6.67 6.66 -8.24
N ALA A 130 -7.04 6.81 -9.51
CA ALA A 130 -7.83 7.94 -9.97
C ALA A 130 -9.32 7.60 -9.94
N ILE A 131 -10.08 8.25 -9.06
CA ILE A 131 -11.54 8.10 -9.00
C ILE A 131 -12.20 9.25 -9.75
N VAL A 132 -12.55 9.01 -11.02
CA VAL A 132 -13.32 9.96 -11.82
C VAL A 132 -14.81 9.71 -11.59
N THR A 133 -15.51 10.71 -11.07
CA THR A 133 -16.92 10.59 -10.71
C THR A 133 -17.81 11.52 -11.54
N ARG A 134 -19.09 11.16 -11.69
CA ARG A 134 -20.15 12.03 -12.20
C ARG A 134 -21.49 11.66 -11.57
N TRP A 135 -22.42 12.60 -11.55
CA TRP A 135 -23.82 12.28 -11.20
C TRP A 135 -24.50 11.50 -12.32
N LYS A 136 -25.36 10.54 -11.96
CA LYS A 136 -26.22 9.83 -12.91
C LYS A 136 -27.34 10.75 -13.38
N TYR A 137 -27.50 10.86 -14.70
CA TYR A 137 -28.62 11.55 -15.34
C TYR A 137 -29.37 10.60 -16.26
N LEU A 138 -30.69 10.77 -16.36
CA LEU A 138 -31.54 10.14 -17.37
C LEU A 138 -32.42 11.24 -17.97
N ASN A 139 -32.38 11.41 -19.29
CA ASN A 139 -33.13 12.43 -20.02
C ASN A 139 -32.98 13.86 -19.44
N GLY A 140 -31.77 14.22 -19.01
CA GLY A 140 -31.48 15.54 -18.41
C GLY A 140 -31.85 15.68 -16.93
N VAL A 141 -32.51 14.68 -16.33
CA VAL A 141 -32.90 14.70 -14.91
C VAL A 141 -31.90 13.93 -14.06
N LYS A 142 -31.40 14.58 -13.01
CA LYS A 142 -30.49 13.96 -12.03
C LYS A 142 -31.24 12.84 -11.30
N GLN A 143 -30.67 11.65 -11.31
CA GLN A 143 -31.30 10.48 -10.72
C GLN A 143 -31.03 10.41 -9.23
N LEU A 144 -32.07 10.13 -8.46
CA LEU A 144 -32.00 9.88 -7.03
C LEU A 144 -32.11 8.39 -6.77
N ASP A 145 -31.39 7.92 -5.77
CA ASP A 145 -31.53 6.57 -5.26
C ASP A 145 -32.87 6.42 -4.54
N ALA A 146 -33.56 5.31 -4.77
CA ALA A 146 -34.94 5.12 -4.29
C ALA A 146 -35.02 4.95 -2.76
N GLU A 147 -33.97 4.42 -2.14
CA GLU A 147 -33.94 4.14 -0.71
C GLU A 147 -33.44 5.35 0.09
N SER A 148 -32.31 5.93 -0.31
CA SER A 148 -31.70 7.05 0.41
C SER A 148 -32.26 8.42 0.02
N GLY A 149 -32.91 8.54 -1.15
CA GLY A 149 -33.33 9.81 -1.72
C GLY A 149 -32.17 10.72 -2.16
N LEU A 150 -30.92 10.23 -2.10
CA LEU A 150 -29.72 11.00 -2.45
C LEU A 150 -29.38 10.85 -3.94
N PRO A 151 -28.69 11.85 -4.54
CA PRO A 151 -28.18 11.72 -5.90
C PRO A 151 -27.28 10.50 -6.12
N ILE A 152 -27.51 9.78 -7.21
CA ILE A 152 -26.70 8.60 -7.55
C ILE A 152 -25.37 9.05 -8.17
N LEU A 153 -24.25 8.69 -7.52
CA LEU A 153 -22.90 8.89 -8.04
C LEU A 153 -22.46 7.70 -8.89
N GLN A 154 -21.86 7.98 -10.05
CA GLN A 154 -21.18 6.99 -10.90
C GLN A 154 -19.68 7.26 -10.89
N PHE A 155 -18.87 6.21 -11.03
CA PHE A 155 -17.44 6.36 -11.27
C PHE A 155 -16.97 5.42 -12.38
N ILE A 156 -15.81 5.71 -12.95
CA ILE A 156 -15.17 4.85 -13.95
C ILE A 156 -14.48 3.68 -13.25
N ALA A 157 -14.86 2.45 -13.62
CA ALA A 157 -14.21 1.23 -13.16
C ALA A 157 -13.62 0.47 -14.36
N ILE A 158 -12.61 -0.36 -14.10
CA ILE A 158 -12.02 -1.28 -15.07
C ILE A 158 -12.26 -2.72 -14.65
N LEU A 159 -12.52 -3.61 -15.62
CA LEU A 159 -12.53 -5.05 -15.39
C LEU A 159 -11.14 -5.62 -15.67
N ARG A 160 -10.46 -6.09 -14.64
CA ARG A 160 -9.11 -6.62 -14.80
C ARG A 160 -9.14 -8.00 -15.45
N LYS A 161 -8.33 -8.19 -16.49
CA LYS A 161 -8.25 -9.46 -17.25
C LYS A 161 -7.62 -10.62 -16.44
N ASP A 162 -6.75 -10.30 -15.49
CA ASP A 162 -6.00 -11.29 -14.73
C ASP A 162 -6.84 -12.00 -13.66
N CYS A 163 -7.86 -11.32 -13.10
CA CYS A 163 -8.68 -11.86 -12.03
C CYS A 163 -10.20 -11.73 -12.23
N ASN A 164 -10.65 -11.14 -13.35
CA ASN A 164 -12.06 -10.87 -13.65
C ASN A 164 -12.80 -10.11 -12.54
N LYS A 165 -12.10 -9.18 -11.86
CA LYS A 165 -12.68 -8.29 -10.85
C LYS A 165 -12.74 -6.85 -11.34
N TRP A 166 -13.82 -6.16 -11.01
CA TRP A 166 -13.92 -4.72 -11.16
C TRP A 166 -12.99 -4.02 -10.17
N ALA A 167 -12.28 -3.00 -10.63
CA ALA A 167 -11.34 -2.22 -9.83
C ALA A 167 -11.35 -0.74 -10.24
N ILE A 168 -10.82 0.12 -9.36
CA ILE A 168 -10.52 1.51 -9.69
C ILE A 168 -9.34 1.52 -10.68
N PRO A 169 -9.35 2.40 -11.70
CA PRO A 169 -8.21 2.55 -12.61
C PRO A 169 -7.03 3.22 -11.86
N GLY A 170 -6.14 2.39 -11.35
CA GLY A 170 -4.90 2.81 -10.72
C GLY A 170 -3.69 2.01 -11.17
N GLY A 171 -2.55 2.31 -10.55
CA GLY A 171 -1.27 1.66 -10.86
C GLY A 171 -0.15 2.13 -9.94
N PHE A 172 0.99 1.43 -10.02
CA PHE A 172 2.20 1.83 -9.30
C PHE A 172 2.74 3.17 -9.82
N VAL A 173 3.27 3.97 -8.90
CA VAL A 173 3.97 5.22 -9.24
C VAL A 173 5.34 4.86 -9.83
N ALA A 174 5.60 5.33 -11.04
CA ALA A 174 6.92 5.20 -11.66
C ALA A 174 7.92 6.14 -10.98
N VAL A 175 9.20 5.80 -11.00
CA VAL A 175 10.28 6.72 -10.61
C VAL A 175 10.11 7.98 -11.45
N ALA A 176 10.13 9.14 -10.79
CA ALA A 176 10.09 10.41 -11.49
C ALA A 176 11.36 10.54 -12.33
N SER A 177 11.33 10.08 -13.59
CA SER A 177 12.36 10.47 -14.54
C SER A 177 12.35 11.99 -14.59
N LYS A 178 13.50 12.63 -14.38
CA LYS A 178 13.68 14.08 -14.59
C LYS A 178 13.26 14.39 -16.03
N TYR A 179 12.00 14.71 -16.25
CA TYR A 179 11.54 15.27 -17.51
C TYR A 179 12.15 16.67 -17.58
N LYS A 180 13.31 16.79 -18.24
CA LYS A 180 13.74 18.06 -18.82
C LYS A 180 12.67 18.44 -19.82
N LYS A 181 11.77 19.33 -19.38
CA LYS A 181 10.79 19.95 -20.25
C LYS A 181 11.57 20.88 -21.18
N GLU A 182 12.07 20.34 -22.29
CA GLU A 182 12.55 21.17 -23.39
C GLU A 182 11.33 21.91 -23.94
N ARG A 183 11.11 23.12 -23.43
CA ARG A 183 10.31 24.12 -24.12
C ARG A 183 11.06 24.45 -25.41
N LYS A 184 10.69 23.79 -26.51
CA LYS A 184 10.93 24.35 -27.84
C LYS A 184 10.19 25.68 -27.88
N LYS A 185 10.95 26.76 -28.00
CA LYS A 185 10.44 28.10 -28.33
C LYS A 185 9.90 28.10 -29.75
#